data_AF-A0A6L6HL52-F1
#
_entry.id   AF-A0A6L6HL52-F1
#
_cell.length_a   1.000
_cell.length_b   1.000
_cell.length_c   1.000
_cell.angle_alpha   90.00
_cell.angle_beta   90.00
_cell.angle_gamma   90.00
#
_symmetry.space_group_name_H-M   'P 1'
#
loop_
_entity.id
_entity.type
_entity.pdbx_description
1 polymer ?
#
loop_
_entity_poly.entity_id
_entity_poly.type
_entity_poly.pdbx_seq_one_letter_code
_entity_poly.pdbx_strand_id
1 'polypeptide(L)'
;MTVRPAFETILEHDGAVVMLRASLRAAVAIDNLPGGFPQVWEQIARQSLSTIRAVLLATATDRQDAQRFLAATADKPLASFLADAQAACLAVLAALLKAGDDSAANAPSQGRASDKPMSLNEYHKTLFQYATGWLGWSPAETWNASPAEIEAAFEAHVDRLVKLTPGLSDAHDTGSARPTTTNEYTPERLREIENLGYDPAFDRQALRQLQARNQ
;
A
#
# COMPACT_ATOMS: atom_id res chain seq x y z
N MET A 1 -8.50 0.95 -10.23
CA MET A 1 -7.22 0.37 -10.70
C MET A 1 -7.48 -0.96 -11.40
N THR A 2 -6.79 -1.24 -12.51
CA THR A 2 -6.81 -2.57 -13.12
C THR A 2 -5.86 -3.48 -12.35
N VAL A 3 -6.39 -4.48 -11.64
CA VAL A 3 -5.55 -5.46 -10.92
C VAL A 3 -4.71 -6.23 -11.93
N ARG A 4 -3.39 -6.24 -11.73
CA ARG A 4 -2.46 -7.06 -12.49
C ARG A 4 -1.69 -7.95 -11.51
N PRO A 5 -1.39 -9.21 -11.88
CA PRO A 5 -0.48 -10.03 -11.11
C PRO A 5 0.88 -9.34 -10.92
N ALA A 6 1.66 -9.77 -9.92
CA ALA A 6 3.03 -9.32 -9.77
C ALA A 6 3.77 -9.37 -11.11
N PHE A 7 4.35 -8.23 -11.49
CA PHE A 7 5.04 -8.11 -12.78
C PHE A 7 6.18 -9.12 -12.85
N GLU A 8 6.22 -9.84 -13.97
CA GLU A 8 7.28 -10.80 -14.29
C GLU A 8 7.94 -10.44 -15.62
N THR A 9 9.24 -10.63 -15.67
CA THR A 9 10.01 -10.52 -16.91
C THR A 9 11.05 -11.61 -17.00
N ILE A 10 11.30 -12.05 -18.23
CA ILE A 10 12.31 -13.05 -18.54
C ILE A 10 13.57 -12.30 -18.96
N LEU A 11 14.69 -12.60 -18.28
CA LEU A 11 16.01 -12.24 -18.75
C LEU A 11 16.62 -13.46 -19.45
N GLU A 12 16.81 -13.35 -20.75
CA GLU A 12 17.50 -14.35 -21.57
C GLU A 12 18.81 -13.75 -22.07
N HIS A 13 19.89 -14.52 -21.97
CA HIS A 13 21.18 -14.15 -22.52
C HIS A 13 21.95 -15.39 -22.95
N ASP A 14 22.31 -15.50 -24.23
CA ASP A 14 23.05 -16.62 -24.80
C ASP A 14 22.47 -18.01 -24.45
N GLY A 15 21.14 -18.12 -24.41
CA GLY A 15 20.41 -19.36 -24.09
C GLY A 15 20.31 -19.68 -22.59
N ALA A 16 20.93 -18.88 -21.71
CA ALA A 16 20.66 -18.92 -20.28
C ALA A 16 19.43 -18.04 -19.98
N VAL A 17 18.55 -18.51 -19.09
CA VAL A 17 17.28 -17.83 -18.78
C VAL A 17 17.08 -17.73 -17.28
N VAL A 18 16.55 -16.59 -16.82
CA VAL A 18 16.06 -16.41 -15.45
C VAL A 18 14.77 -15.59 -15.44
N MET A 19 13.81 -16.01 -14.62
CA MET A 19 12.55 -15.29 -14.43
C MET A 19 12.64 -14.36 -13.21
N LEU A 20 12.38 -13.07 -13.43
CA LEU A 20 12.41 -12.02 -12.40
C LEU A 20 10.99 -11.57 -12.07
N ARG A 21 10.68 -11.37 -10.79
CA ARG A 21 9.36 -10.97 -10.28
C ARG A 21 9.45 -9.76 -9.35
N ALA A 22 8.58 -8.78 -9.58
CA ALA A 22 8.37 -7.61 -8.74
C ALA A 22 7.49 -7.94 -7.50
N SER A 23 7.99 -8.79 -6.61
CA SER A 23 7.29 -9.19 -5.37
C SER A 23 7.61 -8.28 -4.19
N LEU A 24 6.80 -8.30 -3.13
CA LEU A 24 7.08 -7.61 -1.87
C LEU A 24 8.41 -8.07 -1.26
N ARG A 25 8.74 -9.36 -1.38
CA ARG A 25 10.04 -9.89 -0.95
C ARG A 25 11.19 -9.22 -1.70
N ALA A 26 11.06 -9.10 -3.02
CA ALA A 26 12.07 -8.44 -3.85
C ALA A 26 12.20 -6.95 -3.47
N ALA A 27 11.07 -6.27 -3.24
CA ALA A 27 11.05 -4.87 -2.82
C ALA A 27 11.85 -4.67 -1.51
N VAL A 28 11.57 -5.47 -0.49
CA VAL A 28 12.29 -5.41 0.79
C VAL A 28 13.76 -5.77 0.64
N ALA A 29 14.09 -6.78 -0.18
CA ALA A 29 15.47 -7.19 -0.41
C ALA A 29 16.28 -6.08 -1.10
N ILE A 30 15.69 -5.36 -2.06
CA ILE A 30 16.29 -4.22 -2.75
C ILE A 30 16.46 -3.03 -1.80
N ASP A 31 15.44 -2.72 -0.98
CA ASP A 31 15.51 -1.62 -0.02
C ASP A 31 16.61 -1.82 1.04
N ASN A 32 16.93 -3.08 1.36
CA ASN A 32 18.01 -3.45 2.27
C ASN A 32 19.41 -3.40 1.65
N LEU A 33 19.55 -3.13 0.34
CA LEU A 33 20.85 -2.92 -0.28
C LEU A 33 21.45 -1.58 0.16
N PRO A 34 22.79 -1.40 0.09
CA PRO A 34 23.43 -0.14 0.42
C PRO A 34 22.82 1.05 -0.34
N GLY A 35 22.32 2.03 0.42
CA GLY A 35 21.63 3.24 -0.07
C GLY A 35 20.23 3.05 -0.62
N GLY A 36 19.64 1.86 -0.45
CA GLY A 36 18.26 1.55 -0.79
C GLY A 36 17.93 1.78 -2.27
N PHE A 37 16.63 1.95 -2.55
CA PHE A 37 16.13 2.10 -3.92
C PHE A 37 16.81 3.22 -4.74
N PRO A 38 17.03 4.45 -4.22
CA PRO A 38 17.65 5.52 -5.01
C PRO A 38 19.06 5.17 -5.47
N GLN A 39 19.89 4.64 -4.58
CA GLN A 39 21.25 4.24 -4.95
C GLN A 39 21.24 3.05 -5.90
N VAL A 40 20.36 2.07 -5.68
CA VAL A 40 20.21 0.91 -6.58
C VAL A 40 19.84 1.35 -8.00
N TRP A 41 18.87 2.27 -8.13
CA TRP A 41 18.47 2.83 -9.43
C TRP A 41 19.64 3.49 -10.16
N GLU A 42 20.37 4.38 -9.48
CA GLU A 42 21.53 5.06 -10.06
C GLU A 42 22.63 4.06 -10.48
N GLN A 43 22.93 3.08 -9.62
CA GLN A 43 23.97 2.09 -9.89
C GLN A 43 23.61 1.18 -11.07
N ILE A 44 22.32 0.84 -11.25
CA ILE A 44 21.87 0.11 -12.45
C ILE A 44 21.96 0.99 -13.69
N ALA A 45 21.59 2.28 -13.61
CA ALA A 45 21.76 3.22 -14.72
C ALA A 45 23.24 3.33 -15.16
N ARG A 46 24.19 3.23 -14.22
CA ARG A 46 25.64 3.20 -14.47
C ARG A 46 26.19 1.80 -14.80
N GLN A 47 25.32 0.80 -15.00
CA GLN A 47 25.68 -0.59 -15.31
C GLN A 47 26.64 -1.23 -14.28
N SER A 48 26.46 -0.94 -13.00
CA SER A 48 27.22 -1.58 -11.92
C SER A 48 26.91 -3.07 -11.86
N LEU A 49 27.90 -3.91 -12.21
CA LEU A 49 27.74 -5.36 -12.26
C LEU A 49 27.37 -5.96 -10.90
N SER A 50 27.92 -5.43 -9.80
CA SER A 50 27.62 -5.90 -8.45
C SER A 50 26.17 -5.61 -8.07
N THR A 51 25.66 -4.42 -8.40
CA THR A 51 24.26 -4.05 -8.16
C THR A 51 23.31 -4.84 -9.04
N ILE A 52 23.60 -4.96 -10.34
CA ILE A 52 22.80 -5.79 -11.27
C ILE A 52 22.71 -7.22 -10.74
N ARG A 53 23.84 -7.83 -10.36
CA ARG A 53 23.86 -9.16 -9.75
C ARG A 53 23.00 -9.24 -8.48
N ALA A 54 23.08 -8.24 -7.60
CA ALA A 54 22.30 -8.21 -6.37
C ALA A 54 20.80 -8.14 -6.65
N VAL A 55 20.39 -7.32 -7.62
CA VAL A 55 18.99 -7.19 -8.04
C VAL A 55 18.49 -8.48 -8.67
N LEU A 56 19.24 -9.09 -9.60
CA LEU A 56 18.87 -10.38 -10.19
C LEU A 56 18.63 -11.47 -9.13
N LEU A 57 19.50 -11.54 -8.11
CA LEU A 57 19.34 -12.49 -7.01
C LEU A 57 18.17 -12.17 -6.06
N ALA A 58 17.76 -10.90 -5.97
CA ALA A 58 16.67 -10.44 -5.12
C ALA A 58 15.30 -10.59 -5.80
N THR A 59 15.25 -10.47 -7.13
CA THR A 59 14.01 -10.48 -7.91
C THR A 59 13.73 -11.83 -8.56
N ALA A 60 14.71 -12.72 -8.65
CA ALA A 60 14.48 -14.04 -9.22
C ALA A 60 13.42 -14.84 -8.45
N THR A 61 12.56 -15.49 -9.21
CA THR A 61 11.53 -16.41 -8.68
C THR A 61 12.16 -17.64 -8.01
N ASP A 62 13.28 -18.12 -8.55
CA ASP A 62 14.15 -19.12 -7.93
C ASP A 62 15.59 -18.59 -7.85
N ARG A 63 16.14 -18.58 -6.64
CA ARG A 63 17.51 -18.14 -6.37
C ARG A 63 18.56 -19.07 -6.99
N GLN A 64 18.30 -20.37 -7.06
CA GLN A 64 19.21 -21.33 -7.69
C GLN A 64 19.29 -21.09 -9.20
N ASP A 65 18.17 -20.80 -9.85
CA ASP A 65 18.16 -20.50 -11.28
C ASP A 65 18.89 -19.19 -11.60
N ALA A 66 18.75 -18.16 -10.75
CA ALA A 66 19.56 -16.96 -10.89
C ALA A 66 21.07 -17.22 -10.74
N GLN A 67 21.47 -18.09 -9.80
CA GLN A 67 22.87 -18.48 -9.66
C GLN A 67 23.39 -19.24 -10.88
N ARG A 68 22.59 -20.17 -11.41
CA ARG A 68 22.92 -20.91 -12.65
C ARG A 68 23.03 -19.98 -13.84
N PHE A 69 22.10 -19.04 -13.99
CA PHE A 69 22.11 -18.01 -15.01
C PHE A 69 23.41 -17.19 -14.96
N LEU A 70 23.74 -16.64 -13.79
CA LEU A 70 24.98 -15.86 -13.59
C LEU A 70 26.25 -16.67 -13.86
N ALA A 71 26.27 -17.96 -13.50
CA ALA A 71 27.39 -18.85 -13.80
C ALA A 71 27.52 -19.14 -15.29
N ALA A 72 26.40 -19.37 -15.99
CA ALA A 72 26.37 -19.63 -17.43
C ALA A 72 26.80 -18.41 -18.27
N THR A 73 26.58 -17.20 -17.75
CA THR A 73 26.97 -15.95 -18.43
C THR A 73 28.36 -15.44 -18.03
N ALA A 74 29.07 -16.11 -17.11
CA ALA A 74 30.32 -15.60 -16.54
C ALA A 74 31.46 -15.46 -17.58
N ASP A 75 31.51 -16.35 -18.57
CA ASP A 75 32.53 -16.37 -19.63
C ASP A 75 32.07 -15.66 -20.91
N LYS A 76 30.96 -14.92 -20.86
CA LYS A 76 30.35 -14.25 -22.01
C LYS A 76 30.80 -12.78 -22.10
N PRO A 77 30.71 -12.15 -23.29
CA PRO A 77 31.01 -10.73 -23.43
C PRO A 77 30.15 -9.87 -22.50
N LEU A 78 30.81 -9.12 -21.60
CA LEU A 78 30.12 -8.36 -20.56
C LEU A 78 29.20 -7.26 -21.13
N ALA A 79 29.59 -6.64 -22.26
CA ALA A 79 28.86 -5.51 -22.82
C ALA A 79 27.44 -5.86 -23.27
N SER A 80 27.25 -7.01 -23.94
CA SER A 80 25.93 -7.48 -24.37
C SER A 80 25.09 -7.89 -23.16
N PHE A 81 25.67 -8.63 -22.22
CA PHE A 81 25.02 -9.03 -20.99
C PHE A 81 24.49 -7.83 -20.18
N LEU A 82 25.32 -6.80 -20.02
CA LEU A 82 24.95 -5.63 -19.22
C LEU A 82 23.77 -4.86 -19.82
N ALA A 83 23.62 -4.80 -21.14
CA ALA A 83 22.48 -4.14 -21.77
C ALA A 83 21.16 -4.87 -21.44
N ASP A 84 21.13 -6.19 -21.63
CA ASP A 84 19.95 -7.01 -21.37
C ASP A 84 19.60 -7.03 -19.87
N ALA A 85 20.61 -7.25 -19.03
CA ALA A 85 20.42 -7.31 -17.58
C ALA A 85 20.00 -5.97 -16.99
N GLN A 86 20.54 -4.85 -17.49
CA GLN A 86 20.13 -3.51 -17.07
C GLN A 86 18.66 -3.24 -17.42
N ALA A 87 18.24 -3.54 -18.65
CA ALA A 87 16.86 -3.35 -19.07
C ALA A 87 15.89 -4.16 -18.21
N ALA A 88 16.19 -5.44 -17.97
CA ALA A 88 15.38 -6.31 -17.12
C ALA A 88 15.30 -5.81 -15.67
N CYS A 89 16.43 -5.38 -15.08
CA CYS A 89 16.46 -4.85 -13.71
C CYS A 89 15.64 -3.56 -13.58
N LEU A 90 15.75 -2.63 -14.54
CA LEU A 90 14.99 -1.38 -14.54
C LEU A 90 13.48 -1.63 -14.69
N ALA A 91 13.08 -2.58 -15.54
CA ALA A 91 11.68 -2.96 -15.70
C ALA A 91 11.06 -3.47 -14.38
N VAL A 92 11.79 -4.33 -13.66
CA VAL A 92 11.34 -4.85 -12.36
C VAL A 92 11.29 -3.74 -11.30
N LEU A 93 12.30 -2.88 -11.23
CA LEU A 93 12.30 -1.74 -10.31
C LEU A 93 11.15 -0.78 -10.57
N ALA A 94 10.87 -0.48 -11.83
CA ALA A 94 9.75 0.36 -12.23
C ALA A 94 8.40 -0.25 -11.84
N ALA A 95 8.27 -1.58 -11.87
CA ALA A 95 7.06 -2.27 -11.42
C ALA A 95 6.91 -2.36 -9.89
N LEU A 96 8.01 -2.27 -9.14
CA LEU A 96 8.01 -2.23 -7.67
C LEU A 96 7.65 -0.85 -7.13
N LEU A 97 8.01 0.20 -7.88
CA LEU A 97 7.62 1.57 -7.57
C LEU A 97 6.22 1.81 -8.12
N LYS A 98 5.36 2.41 -7.31
CA LYS A 98 4.07 2.91 -7.81
C LYS A 98 4.37 3.96 -8.89
N ALA A 99 3.97 3.72 -10.13
CA ALA A 99 3.86 4.82 -11.09
C ALA A 99 2.93 5.83 -10.42
N GLY A 100 3.44 7.02 -10.08
CA GLY A 100 2.60 8.07 -9.55
C GLY A 100 1.45 8.27 -10.54
N ASP A 101 0.21 8.11 -10.08
CA ASP A 101 -0.91 8.58 -10.88
C ASP A 101 -0.70 10.10 -11.00
N ASP A 102 -0.39 10.58 -12.21
CA ASP A 102 -0.36 12.02 -12.54
C ASP A 102 -1.72 12.70 -12.27
N SER A 103 -2.75 11.92 -11.92
CA SER A 103 -3.99 12.38 -11.32
C SER A 103 -3.82 12.55 -9.81
N ALA A 104 -3.07 13.58 -9.40
CA ALA A 104 -3.01 14.09 -8.02
C ALA A 104 -4.36 14.62 -7.48
N ALA A 105 -5.48 14.35 -8.16
CA ALA A 105 -6.80 14.83 -7.80
C ALA A 105 -7.67 13.79 -7.05
N ASN A 106 -7.37 12.48 -7.11
CA ASN A 106 -8.29 11.44 -6.59
C ASN A 106 -7.58 10.25 -5.92
N ALA A 107 -6.49 10.45 -5.17
CA ALA A 107 -6.08 9.44 -4.20
C ALA A 107 -7.05 9.50 -3.01
N PRO A 108 -7.75 8.42 -2.62
CA PRO A 108 -8.56 8.44 -1.41
C PRO A 108 -7.62 8.65 -0.22
N SER A 109 -7.70 9.83 0.40
CA SER A 109 -7.04 10.13 1.67
C SER A 109 -7.76 9.39 2.80
N GLN A 110 -7.68 8.07 2.80
CA GLN A 110 -8.30 7.21 3.81
C GLN A 110 -7.20 6.79 4.79
N GLY A 111 -6.93 7.69 5.72
CA GLY A 111 -5.90 7.57 6.76
C GLY A 111 -5.19 8.91 6.88
N ARG A 112 -5.29 9.53 8.07
CA ARG A 112 -4.66 10.82 8.42
C ARG A 112 -3.40 11.04 7.60
N ALA A 113 -3.33 12.16 6.88
CA ALA A 113 -2.08 12.68 6.39
C ALA A 113 -1.14 12.78 7.60
N SER A 114 -0.31 11.75 7.77
CA SER A 114 0.88 11.86 8.58
C SER A 114 1.69 12.88 7.82
N ASP A 115 1.83 14.09 8.36
CA ASP A 115 2.72 15.15 7.85
C ASP A 115 4.19 14.69 7.76
N LYS A 116 4.50 13.46 8.20
CA LYS A 116 5.79 12.82 8.03
C LYS A 116 5.80 11.93 6.79
N PRO A 117 6.72 12.16 5.83
CA PRO A 117 6.97 11.21 4.76
C PRO A 117 7.36 9.86 5.38
N MET A 118 6.61 8.81 5.03
CA MET A 118 6.91 7.45 5.46
C MET A 118 8.13 6.94 4.70
N SER A 119 9.04 6.25 5.39
CA SER A 119 10.15 5.58 4.70
C SER A 119 9.64 4.38 3.90
N LEU A 120 10.35 4.01 2.83
CA LEU A 120 9.95 2.87 1.98
C LEU A 120 9.92 1.56 2.77
N ASN A 121 10.83 1.40 3.72
CA ASN A 121 10.86 0.25 4.63
C ASN A 121 9.59 0.14 5.48
N GLU A 122 9.16 1.26 6.08
CA GLU A 122 7.92 1.32 6.86
C GLU A 122 6.71 1.05 5.96
N TYR A 123 6.71 1.55 4.73
CA TYR A 123 5.67 1.28 3.75
C TYR A 123 5.56 -0.22 3.43
N HIS A 124 6.67 -0.89 3.09
CA HIS A 124 6.67 -2.34 2.84
C HIS A 124 6.24 -3.15 4.07
N LYS A 125 6.65 -2.73 5.27
CA LYS A 125 6.23 -3.35 6.54
C LYS A 125 4.71 -3.22 6.74
N THR A 126 4.16 -2.05 6.42
CA THR A 126 2.71 -1.80 6.48
C THR A 126 1.94 -2.71 5.52
N LEU A 127 2.42 -2.87 4.28
CA LEU A 127 1.82 -3.80 3.32
C LEU A 127 1.83 -5.24 3.83
N PHE A 128 2.95 -5.68 4.41
CA PHE A 128 3.03 -7.01 5.00
C PHE A 128 2.00 -7.21 6.13
N GLN A 129 1.81 -6.19 6.98
CA GLN A 129 0.84 -6.21 8.06
C GLN A 129 -0.61 -6.20 7.55
N TYR A 130 -0.91 -5.45 6.49
CA TYR A 130 -2.23 -5.44 5.86
C TYR A 130 -2.57 -6.82 5.30
N ALA A 131 -1.64 -7.42 4.54
CA ALA A 131 -1.88 -8.72 3.93
C ALA A 131 -2.04 -9.84 4.98
N THR A 132 -1.16 -9.91 5.97
CA THR A 132 -1.20 -11.00 6.96
C THR A 132 -2.24 -10.78 8.07
N GLY A 133 -2.55 -9.53 8.38
CA GLY A 133 -3.51 -9.17 9.44
C GLY A 133 -4.94 -8.99 8.95
N TRP A 134 -5.14 -8.09 7.98
CA TRP A 134 -6.49 -7.73 7.51
C TRP A 134 -7.00 -8.67 6.42
N LEU A 135 -6.14 -9.01 5.45
CA LEU A 135 -6.52 -9.87 4.33
C LEU A 135 -6.45 -11.36 4.67
N GLY A 136 -5.78 -11.72 5.77
CA GLY A 136 -5.63 -13.10 6.23
C GLY A 136 -4.76 -13.98 5.31
N TRP A 137 -3.90 -13.37 4.49
CA TRP A 137 -2.97 -14.11 3.63
C TRP A 137 -1.88 -14.76 4.45
N SER A 138 -1.38 -15.91 4.00
CA SER A 138 -0.20 -16.51 4.61
C SER A 138 1.04 -15.64 4.34
N PRO A 139 2.06 -15.67 5.22
CA PRO A 139 3.32 -14.97 4.96
C PRO A 139 3.95 -15.34 3.61
N ALA A 140 3.80 -16.59 3.16
CA ALA A 140 4.32 -17.04 1.88
C ALA A 140 3.62 -16.36 0.69
N GLU A 141 2.28 -16.28 0.72
CA GLU A 141 1.50 -15.56 -0.30
C GLU A 141 1.81 -14.06 -0.28
N THR A 142 1.83 -13.45 0.90
CA THR A 142 2.17 -12.02 1.05
C THR A 142 3.54 -11.69 0.46
N TRP A 143 4.54 -12.52 0.71
CA TRP A 143 5.88 -12.28 0.17
C TRP A 143 5.97 -12.42 -1.34
N ASN A 144 5.08 -13.22 -1.95
CA ASN A 144 5.05 -13.46 -3.39
C ASN A 144 4.19 -12.44 -4.16
N ALA A 145 3.20 -11.85 -3.49
CA ALA A 145 2.40 -10.76 -4.03
C ALA A 145 3.24 -9.49 -4.22
N SER A 146 2.87 -8.68 -5.20
CA SER A 146 3.40 -7.34 -5.43
C SER A 146 2.79 -6.32 -4.46
N PRO A 147 3.47 -5.19 -4.20
CA PRO A 147 2.89 -4.07 -3.46
C PRO A 147 1.51 -3.64 -4.00
N ALA A 148 1.37 -3.54 -5.32
CA ALA A 148 0.12 -3.13 -5.97
C ALA A 148 -1.04 -4.12 -5.76
N GLU A 149 -0.77 -5.43 -5.76
CA GLU A 149 -1.80 -6.44 -5.46
C GLU A 149 -2.29 -6.35 -4.02
N ILE A 150 -1.37 -6.14 -3.08
CA ILE A 150 -1.72 -6.00 -1.66
C ILE A 150 -2.55 -4.73 -1.45
N GLU A 151 -2.16 -3.61 -2.04
CA GLU A 151 -2.93 -2.35 -1.98
C GLU A 151 -4.33 -2.53 -2.55
N ALA A 152 -4.45 -3.09 -3.75
CA ALA A 152 -5.75 -3.29 -4.40
C ALA A 152 -6.67 -4.23 -3.59
N ALA A 153 -6.11 -5.30 -3.01
CA ALA A 153 -6.86 -6.21 -2.16
C ALA A 153 -7.30 -5.55 -0.84
N PHE A 154 -6.42 -4.72 -0.25
CA PHE A 154 -6.74 -3.96 0.97
C PHE A 154 -7.81 -2.90 0.72
N GLU A 155 -7.72 -2.14 -0.38
CA GLU A 155 -8.76 -1.17 -0.80
C GLU A 155 -10.12 -1.85 -0.96
N ALA A 156 -10.17 -2.99 -1.65
CA ALA A 156 -11.40 -3.77 -1.80
C ALA A 156 -11.96 -4.29 -0.46
N HIS A 157 -11.08 -4.64 0.48
CA HIS A 157 -11.48 -5.04 1.82
C HIS A 157 -12.08 -3.87 2.61
N VAL A 158 -11.46 -2.69 2.56
CA VAL A 158 -11.97 -1.47 3.21
C VAL A 158 -13.32 -1.06 2.61
N ASP A 159 -13.46 -1.04 1.28
CA ASP A 159 -14.72 -0.73 0.59
C ASP A 159 -15.85 -1.68 1.03
N ARG A 160 -15.55 -2.98 1.17
CA ARG A 160 -16.50 -3.95 1.71
C ARG A 160 -16.91 -3.63 3.15
N LEU A 161 -15.98 -3.27 4.02
CA LEU A 161 -16.27 -2.92 5.42
C LEU A 161 -17.13 -1.65 5.53
N VAL A 162 -16.84 -0.64 4.71
CA VAL A 162 -17.64 0.59 4.62
C VAL A 162 -19.08 0.27 4.19
N LYS A 163 -19.25 -0.56 3.16
CA LYS A 163 -20.58 -0.98 2.67
C LYS A 163 -21.38 -1.81 3.67
N LEU A 164 -20.71 -2.57 4.53
CA LEU A 164 -21.37 -3.43 5.53
C LEU A 164 -21.69 -2.71 6.84
N THR A 165 -21.19 -1.49 7.06
CA THR A 165 -21.40 -0.75 8.31
C THR A 165 -22.43 0.37 8.10
N PRO A 166 -23.67 0.22 8.62
CA PRO A 166 -24.69 1.25 8.50
C PRO A 166 -24.21 2.59 9.08
N GLY A 167 -24.27 3.67 8.29
CA GLY A 167 -23.86 5.02 8.69
C GLY A 167 -22.46 5.47 8.27
N LEU A 168 -21.62 4.58 7.70
CA LEU A 168 -20.30 4.94 7.13
C LEU A 168 -20.32 5.14 5.61
N SER A 169 -21.28 4.53 4.91
CA SER A 169 -21.45 4.65 3.46
C SER A 169 -21.94 6.04 3.00
N ASP A 170 -22.66 6.78 3.85
CA ASP A 170 -23.14 8.14 3.55
C ASP A 170 -22.05 9.23 3.73
N ALA A 171 -20.90 8.87 4.30
CA ALA A 171 -19.81 9.82 4.56
C ALA A 171 -18.80 9.96 3.40
N HIS A 172 -18.89 9.10 2.38
CA HIS A 172 -17.90 9.06 1.30
C HIS A 172 -18.31 9.81 0.02
N ASP A 173 -19.54 10.32 -0.01
CA ASP A 173 -20.07 11.15 -1.10
C ASP A 173 -20.61 12.48 -0.53
N THR A 174 -19.71 13.35 -0.07
CA THR A 174 -19.93 14.81 -0.04
C THR A 174 -18.63 15.52 0.33
N GLY A 175 -18.15 16.37 -0.57
CA GLY A 175 -17.21 17.42 -0.20
C GLY A 175 -17.82 18.26 0.93
N SER A 176 -17.07 18.42 2.01
CA SER A 176 -17.30 19.40 3.08
C SER A 176 -18.76 19.61 3.49
N ALA A 177 -19.31 18.68 4.27
CA ALA A 177 -20.36 19.01 5.23
C ALA A 177 -20.02 18.39 6.59
N ARG A 178 -19.87 19.27 7.57
CA ARG A 178 -19.83 19.02 9.02
C ARG A 178 -20.77 17.85 9.40
N PRO A 179 -20.42 16.99 10.38
CA PRO A 179 -21.30 15.90 10.78
C PRO A 179 -22.63 16.49 11.24
N THR A 180 -23.65 16.34 10.40
CA THR A 180 -25.03 16.61 10.79
C THR A 180 -25.38 15.47 11.72
N THR A 181 -25.28 15.73 13.03
CA THR A 181 -26.02 15.00 14.04
C THR A 181 -27.41 14.72 13.48
N THR A 182 -27.72 13.45 13.23
CA THR A 182 -29.07 13.00 12.88
C THR A 182 -29.98 13.64 13.91
N ASN A 183 -30.78 14.61 13.48
CA ASN A 183 -31.64 15.34 14.38
C ASN A 183 -32.77 14.38 14.75
N GLU A 184 -32.58 13.60 15.84
CA GLU A 184 -33.57 12.65 16.39
C GLU A 184 -34.88 13.34 16.82
N TYR A 185 -34.93 14.67 16.74
CA TYR A 185 -36.06 15.50 17.08
C TYR A 185 -36.87 15.85 15.82
N THR A 186 -37.76 14.94 15.42
CA THR A 186 -38.84 15.32 14.50
C THR A 186 -39.81 16.30 15.19
N PRO A 187 -40.52 17.17 14.45
CA PRO A 187 -41.47 18.12 15.03
C PRO A 187 -42.57 17.45 15.88
N GLU A 188 -42.91 16.21 15.53
CA GLU A 188 -43.86 15.37 16.23
C GLU A 188 -43.30 14.87 17.56
N ARG A 189 -42.02 14.44 17.59
CA ARG A 189 -41.30 14.08 18.81
C ARG A 189 -41.14 15.26 19.76
N LEU A 190 -40.87 16.46 19.25
CA LEU A 190 -40.76 17.66 20.07
C LEU A 190 -42.09 18.01 20.76
N ARG A 191 -43.21 17.88 20.04
CA ARG A 191 -44.55 18.05 20.63
C ARG A 191 -44.88 16.98 21.67
N GLU A 192 -44.44 15.74 21.44
CA GLU A 192 -44.60 14.64 22.40
C GLU A 192 -43.79 14.89 23.68
N ILE A 193 -42.54 15.37 23.56
CA ILE A 193 -41.68 15.75 24.69
C ILE A 193 -42.27 16.93 25.48
N GLU A 194 -42.81 17.93 24.79
CA GLU A 194 -43.47 19.09 25.39
C GLU A 194 -44.76 18.70 26.13
N ASN A 195 -45.56 17.80 25.55
CA ASN A 195 -46.78 17.28 26.17
C ASN A 195 -46.51 16.36 27.37
N LEU A 196 -45.42 15.58 27.33
CA LEU A 196 -45.04 14.66 28.41
C LEU A 196 -44.28 15.39 29.53
N GLY A 197 -43.71 16.57 29.29
CA GLY A 197 -42.96 17.35 30.29
C GLY A 197 -41.63 16.70 30.72
N TYR A 198 -41.15 15.70 29.98
CA TYR A 198 -39.89 15.01 30.24
C TYR A 198 -39.02 15.06 28.99
N ASP A 199 -38.06 15.98 28.97
CA ASP A 199 -36.95 15.94 28.02
C ASP A 199 -35.88 14.95 28.54
N PRO A 200 -35.67 13.80 27.89
CA PRO A 200 -34.69 12.80 28.30
C PRO A 200 -33.23 13.24 28.05
N ALA A 201 -32.99 14.24 27.21
CA ALA A 201 -31.66 14.82 26.99
C ALA A 201 -31.36 15.99 27.94
N PHE A 202 -32.36 16.47 28.70
CA PHE A 202 -32.18 17.56 29.64
C PHE A 202 -31.43 17.09 30.89
N ASP A 203 -30.16 17.50 31.01
CA ASP A 203 -29.32 17.22 32.17
C ASP A 203 -29.77 18.04 33.39
N ARG A 204 -30.68 17.44 34.17
CA ARG A 204 -31.21 18.00 35.41
C ARG A 204 -30.14 18.13 36.50
N GLN A 205 -29.07 17.33 36.44
CA GLN A 205 -27.98 17.45 37.41
C GLN A 205 -27.13 18.69 37.14
N ALA A 206 -26.83 18.97 35.87
CA ALA A 206 -26.15 20.20 35.46
C ALA A 206 -26.95 21.46 35.87
N LEU A 207 -28.28 21.46 35.68
CA LEU A 207 -29.13 22.57 36.11
C LEU A 207 -29.07 22.81 37.63
N ARG A 208 -29.17 21.74 38.43
CA ARG A 208 -29.09 21.85 39.90
C ARG A 208 -27.74 22.33 40.39
N GLN A 209 -26.66 21.90 39.74
CA GLN A 209 -25.30 22.40 40.03
C GLN A 209 -25.17 23.89 39.71
N LEU A 210 -25.79 24.35 38.61
CA LEU A 210 -25.78 25.76 38.24
C LEU A 210 -26.64 26.63 39.18
N GLN A 211 -27.77 26.12 39.65
CA GLN A 211 -28.59 26.81 40.66
C GLN A 211 -27.88 26.90 42.02
N ALA A 212 -27.22 25.83 42.46
CA ALA A 212 -26.44 25.81 43.70
C ALA A 212 -25.21 26.73 43.65
N ARG A 213 -24.71 27.07 42.46
CA ARG A 213 -23.61 28.01 42.25
C ARG A 213 -24.04 29.48 42.20
N ASN A 214 -25.33 29.73 42.05
CA ASN A 214 -25.93 31.07 41.92
C ASN A 214 -26.87 31.41 43.10
N GLN A 215 -26.78 30.67 44.21
CA GLN A 215 -27.28 31.06 45.54
C GLN A 215 -26.09 31.39 46.43
#